data_AF-A0AAP5LN75-F1
#
_entry.id   AF-A0AAP5LN75-F1
#
_cell.length_a   1.000
_cell.length_b   1.000
_cell.length_c   1.000
_cell.angle_alpha   90.00
_cell.angle_beta   90.00
_cell.angle_gamma   90.00
#
_symmetry.space_group_name_H-M   'P 1'
#
loop_
_entity.id
_entity.type
_entity.pdbx_description
1 polymer ?
#
loop_
_entity_poly.entity_id
_entity_poly.type
_entity_poly.pdbx_seq_one_letter_code
_entity_poly.pdbx_strand_id
1 'polypeptide(L)'
;MNTSPEEKVLIADAARLQRDVRQMNKSDTTHAIQRGLARARRTRRHDRSLTMKWISLLLVVFIGGAWLVSEFYERTPKQLTAEEQASYWEQLEPFRTLFQRDIDRSTMVSAINNGYVQMVDRTVVSDSYELTVNAVTADRTRLIVLYTGKTDATQDIYSVNQVKVVNAETNQSLGSMQGLNVPTNENTIYGRTYVMLDPNEPMPEKITMTYQISSNTPNVEQGSATVKSETARFSEQMNISFTLDSKFVAAKTDVIKPNYSFTLEGHSFLLSEIEMSPLSTKVLIQMENSENMDDEEKQSMMDLIRGVNIRSITKDGQITLLGSFSNYFSGDALVSLGSDRVSEDGIIYILGSNLLDDPQSLTFRLHSQPGKVYDSMNEVEKDMLEIKIK
;
A
#
# COMPACT_ATOMS: atom_id res chain seq x y z
N MET A 1 -10.25 -46.18 -20.43
CA MET A 1 -10.05 -44.78 -20.00
C MET A 1 -11.08 -44.47 -18.92
N ASN A 2 -10.64 -44.39 -17.66
CA ASN A 2 -11.50 -44.05 -16.54
C ASN A 2 -11.23 -42.59 -16.18
N THR A 3 -12.13 -41.69 -16.55
CA THR A 3 -12.11 -40.30 -16.08
C THR A 3 -12.50 -40.25 -14.61
N SER A 4 -11.82 -39.40 -13.83
CA SER A 4 -12.04 -39.32 -12.39
C SER A 4 -13.46 -38.78 -12.07
N PRO A 5 -14.03 -39.09 -10.89
CA PRO A 5 -15.34 -38.58 -10.50
C PRO A 5 -15.41 -37.05 -10.52
N GLU A 6 -14.30 -36.38 -10.20
CA GLU A 6 -14.17 -34.92 -10.15
C GLU A 6 -14.17 -34.29 -11.54
N GLU A 7 -13.54 -34.94 -12.51
CA GLU A 7 -13.52 -34.51 -13.91
C GLU A 7 -14.93 -34.56 -14.53
N LYS A 8 -15.74 -35.56 -14.16
CA LYS A 8 -17.15 -35.64 -14.58
C LYS A 8 -18.01 -34.53 -13.98
N VAL A 9 -17.72 -34.10 -12.75
CA VAL A 9 -18.42 -32.99 -12.09
C VAL A 9 -18.06 -31.67 -12.77
N LEU A 10 -16.77 -31.42 -13.04
CA LEU A 10 -16.31 -30.22 -13.73
C LEU A 10 -16.87 -30.09 -15.15
N ILE A 11 -16.95 -31.20 -15.91
CA ILE A 11 -17.53 -31.19 -17.25
C ILE A 11 -19.05 -30.92 -17.20
N ALA A 12 -19.76 -31.46 -16.19
CA ALA A 12 -21.18 -31.20 -16.01
C ALA A 12 -21.46 -29.75 -15.61
N ASP A 13 -20.58 -29.15 -14.80
CA ASP A 13 -20.71 -27.77 -14.33
C ASP A 13 -20.37 -26.76 -15.43
N ALA A 14 -19.33 -27.02 -16.22
CA ALA A 14 -19.01 -26.25 -17.42
C ALA A 14 -20.15 -26.30 -18.46
N ALA A 15 -20.80 -27.47 -18.62
CA ALA A 15 -21.96 -27.61 -19.51
C ALA A 15 -23.21 -26.89 -18.98
N ARG A 16 -23.36 -26.72 -17.66
CA ARG A 16 -24.43 -25.90 -17.06
C ARG A 16 -24.17 -24.41 -17.27
N LEU A 17 -22.98 -23.94 -16.94
CA LEU A 17 -22.57 -22.54 -17.17
C LEU A 17 -22.73 -22.12 -18.63
N GLN A 18 -22.39 -23.00 -19.57
CA GLN A 18 -22.54 -22.71 -20.99
C GLN A 18 -24.00 -22.68 -21.47
N ARG A 19 -24.92 -23.38 -20.78
CA ARG A 19 -26.36 -23.26 -21.02
C ARG A 19 -26.93 -22.00 -20.40
N ASP A 20 -26.49 -21.63 -19.20
CA ASP A 20 -26.96 -20.43 -18.51
C ASP A 20 -26.54 -19.15 -19.26
N VAL A 21 -25.31 -19.13 -19.79
CA VAL A 21 -24.83 -18.04 -20.67
C VAL A 21 -25.59 -17.99 -22.01
N ARG A 22 -26.07 -19.13 -22.52
CA ARG A 22 -26.89 -19.18 -23.75
C ARG A 22 -28.37 -18.86 -23.50
N GLN A 23 -28.87 -19.04 -22.27
CA GLN A 23 -30.24 -18.72 -21.87
C GLN A 23 -30.41 -17.28 -21.37
N MET A 24 -29.31 -16.57 -21.05
CA MET A 24 -29.37 -15.13 -20.82
C MET A 24 -29.74 -14.39 -22.11
N ASN A 25 -30.94 -13.81 -22.10
CA ASN A 25 -31.53 -13.09 -23.21
C ASN A 25 -30.60 -11.93 -23.66
N LYS A 26 -30.18 -11.92 -24.94
CA LYS A 26 -29.38 -10.85 -25.54
C LYS A 26 -30.00 -9.45 -25.41
N SER A 27 -31.29 -9.35 -25.09
CA SER A 27 -31.98 -8.09 -24.82
C SER A 27 -31.58 -7.45 -23.47
N ASP A 28 -31.27 -8.25 -22.45
CA ASP A 28 -31.07 -7.74 -21.09
C ASP A 28 -29.66 -7.17 -20.90
N THR A 29 -28.66 -7.76 -21.54
CA THR A 29 -27.30 -7.20 -21.62
C THR A 29 -27.28 -5.93 -22.47
N THR A 30 -28.05 -5.89 -23.56
CA THR A 30 -28.18 -4.67 -24.40
C THR A 30 -28.91 -3.54 -23.66
N HIS A 31 -29.92 -3.84 -22.85
CA HIS A 31 -30.62 -2.83 -22.04
C HIS A 31 -29.78 -2.32 -20.85
N ALA A 32 -28.95 -3.15 -20.23
CA ALA A 32 -28.02 -2.70 -19.19
C ALA A 32 -26.94 -1.76 -19.76
N ILE A 33 -26.40 -2.09 -20.93
CA ILE A 33 -25.41 -1.27 -21.64
C ILE A 33 -26.04 0.05 -22.14
N GLN A 34 -27.27 0.01 -22.65
CA GLN A 34 -28.00 1.21 -23.05
C GLN A 34 -28.42 2.08 -21.85
N ARG A 35 -28.76 1.51 -20.68
CA ARG A 35 -28.97 2.29 -19.45
C ARG A 35 -27.68 2.94 -18.95
N GLY A 36 -26.54 2.26 -19.03
CA GLY A 36 -25.23 2.83 -18.73
C GLY A 36 -24.87 3.99 -19.66
N LEU A 37 -25.07 3.82 -20.97
CA LEU A 37 -24.82 4.87 -21.97
C LEU A 37 -25.83 6.03 -21.90
N ALA A 38 -27.08 5.79 -21.51
CA ALA A 38 -28.08 6.83 -21.31
C ALA A 38 -27.82 7.65 -20.04
N ARG A 39 -27.30 7.04 -18.97
CA ARG A 39 -26.83 7.76 -17.76
C ARG A 39 -25.64 8.66 -18.06
N ALA A 40 -24.68 8.19 -18.88
CA ALA A 40 -23.52 8.98 -19.31
C ALA A 40 -23.85 10.14 -20.26
N ARG A 41 -24.98 10.11 -20.98
CA ARG A 41 -25.41 11.20 -21.87
C ARG A 41 -26.36 12.21 -21.23
N ARG A 42 -27.02 11.89 -20.11
CA ARG A 42 -27.92 12.84 -19.40
C ARG A 42 -27.18 13.83 -18.50
N THR A 43 -25.97 13.53 -18.04
CA THR A 43 -25.14 14.44 -17.23
C THR A 43 -24.45 15.54 -18.02
N ARG A 44 -24.58 15.58 -19.37
CA ARG A 44 -23.89 16.56 -20.24
C ARG A 44 -24.77 17.66 -20.85
N ARG A 45 -26.06 17.72 -20.49
CA ARG A 45 -26.98 18.81 -20.92
C ARG A 45 -28.03 19.10 -19.86
N HIS A 46 -27.65 19.81 -18.80
CA HIS A 46 -28.59 20.66 -18.09
C HIS A 46 -27.84 21.75 -17.33
N ASP A 47 -27.36 22.73 -18.08
CA ASP A 47 -27.04 24.04 -17.51
C ASP A 47 -27.76 25.10 -18.33
N ARG A 48 -28.95 25.50 -17.86
CA ARG A 48 -29.56 26.81 -18.07
C ARG A 48 -30.90 26.92 -17.34
N SER A 49 -30.95 27.98 -16.53
CA SER A 49 -32.08 28.59 -15.83
C SER A 49 -32.74 27.78 -14.72
N LEU A 50 -32.56 28.23 -13.48
CA LEU A 50 -33.64 28.90 -12.75
C LEU A 50 -33.08 29.74 -11.60
N THR A 51 -33.42 31.02 -11.67
CA THR A 51 -33.24 32.07 -10.67
C THR A 51 -34.09 31.84 -9.42
N MET A 52 -33.68 32.53 -8.34
CA MET A 52 -34.39 32.87 -7.09
C MET A 52 -34.24 31.87 -5.94
N LYS A 53 -34.11 32.29 -4.66
CA LYS A 53 -33.70 33.52 -3.94
C LYS A 53 -34.02 33.21 -2.45
N TRP A 54 -33.14 33.64 -1.53
CA TRP A 54 -33.32 33.71 -0.05
C TRP A 54 -33.25 32.35 0.69
N ILE A 55 -32.64 32.19 1.88
CA ILE A 55 -32.49 33.04 3.09
C ILE A 55 -31.14 32.63 3.77
N SER A 56 -30.14 33.49 3.90
CA SER A 56 -29.82 34.41 5.02
C SER A 56 -29.36 33.78 6.36
N LEU A 57 -28.12 34.15 6.71
CA LEU A 57 -27.55 34.40 8.04
C LEU A 57 -27.07 33.21 8.91
N LEU A 58 -25.74 33.04 8.98
CA LEU A 58 -24.96 33.48 10.14
C LEU A 58 -23.52 33.82 9.71
N LEU A 59 -23.17 35.07 9.95
CA LEU A 59 -21.89 35.75 9.73
C LEU A 59 -21.20 35.88 11.10
N VAL A 60 -19.87 36.05 11.15
CA VAL A 60 -18.96 36.56 12.24
C VAL A 60 -17.85 35.51 12.52
N VAL A 61 -16.54 35.70 12.31
CA VAL A 61 -15.65 36.84 11.96
C VAL A 61 -14.46 36.32 11.14
N PHE A 62 -14.24 36.91 9.95
CA PHE A 62 -12.90 37.08 9.38
C PHE A 62 -12.42 38.46 9.88
N ILE A 63 -11.30 38.53 10.59
CA ILE A 63 -10.34 39.65 10.70
C ILE A 63 -9.23 39.20 11.65
N GLY A 64 -7.99 39.18 11.16
CA GLY A 64 -6.77 39.11 11.98
C GLY A 64 -5.87 37.91 11.67
N GLY A 65 -5.11 37.97 10.57
CA GLY A 65 -4.07 36.97 10.31
C GLY A 65 -3.34 37.06 8.97
N ALA A 66 -3.69 37.98 8.08
CA ALA A 66 -3.08 38.11 6.75
C ALA A 66 -1.74 38.91 6.75
N TRP A 67 -0.92 38.83 7.80
CA TRP A 67 0.34 39.60 7.90
C TRP A 67 1.54 38.81 8.45
N LEU A 68 1.58 37.48 8.25
CA LEU A 68 2.77 36.64 8.52
C LEU A 68 2.94 35.48 7.52
N VAL A 69 2.72 35.70 6.21
CA VAL A 69 2.92 34.66 5.17
C VAL A 69 3.93 35.06 4.09
N SER A 70 4.54 36.25 4.17
CA SER A 70 5.45 36.75 3.13
C SER A 70 6.91 36.31 3.27
N GLU A 71 7.32 35.57 4.30
CA GLU A 71 8.73 35.20 4.51
C GLU A 71 9.10 33.74 4.16
N PHE A 72 8.16 32.91 3.70
CA PHE A 72 8.44 31.50 3.37
C PHE A 72 8.40 31.14 1.87
N TYR A 73 8.13 32.11 0.99
CA TYR A 73 7.95 31.84 -0.45
C TYR A 73 9.24 31.77 -1.30
N GLU A 74 10.43 31.92 -0.70
CA GLU A 74 11.72 31.81 -1.43
C GLU A 74 12.64 30.70 -0.90
N ARG A 75 12.08 29.56 -0.51
CA ARG A 75 12.85 28.30 -0.52
C ARG A 75 12.32 27.44 -1.64
N THR A 76 12.95 27.57 -2.81
CA THR A 76 12.85 26.57 -3.87
C THR A 76 13.05 25.20 -3.21
N PRO A 77 12.04 24.31 -3.21
CA PRO A 77 12.20 23.01 -2.60
C PRO A 77 13.34 22.29 -3.31
N LYS A 78 14.37 21.91 -2.55
CA LYS A 78 15.42 21.04 -3.07
C LYS A 78 14.78 19.65 -3.20
N GLN A 79 14.10 19.42 -4.32
CA GLN A 79 13.84 18.05 -4.76
C GLN A 79 15.22 17.44 -4.97
N LEU A 80 15.56 16.45 -4.14
CA LEU A 80 16.77 15.65 -4.33
C LEU A 80 16.79 15.19 -5.80
N THR A 81 17.84 15.58 -6.51
CA THR A 81 18.08 15.08 -7.87
C THR A 81 18.26 13.56 -7.78
N ALA A 82 17.93 12.84 -8.86
CA ALA A 82 18.07 11.39 -8.92
C ALA A 82 19.49 10.88 -8.57
N GLU A 83 20.50 11.76 -8.70
CA GLU A 83 21.90 11.49 -8.32
C GLU A 83 22.15 11.56 -6.80
N GLU A 84 21.51 12.46 -6.03
CA GLU A 84 21.63 12.46 -4.56
C GLU A 84 20.89 11.25 -3.95
N GLN A 85 19.89 10.68 -4.62
CA GLN A 85 19.20 9.44 -4.19
C GLN A 85 19.98 8.15 -4.50
N ALA A 86 20.98 8.19 -5.38
CA ALA A 86 21.70 7.00 -5.86
C ALA A 86 22.79 6.49 -4.91
N SER A 87 23.17 7.25 -3.87
CA SER A 87 24.33 6.94 -3.01
C SER A 87 24.01 6.11 -1.76
N TYR A 88 22.74 5.94 -1.36
CA TYR A 88 22.40 5.47 -0.01
C TYR A 88 22.12 3.97 0.12
N TRP A 89 21.82 3.27 -0.97
CA TRP A 89 21.35 1.89 -0.89
C TRP A 89 22.47 0.86 -0.75
N GLU A 90 23.72 1.17 -1.09
CA GLU A 90 24.89 0.29 -0.95
C GLU A 90 24.58 -1.19 -1.31
N GLN A 91 24.70 -2.11 -0.34
CA GLN A 91 24.44 -3.55 -0.50
C GLN A 91 22.96 -3.90 -0.76
N LEU A 92 22.06 -2.96 -0.51
CA LEU A 92 20.62 -3.07 -0.72
C LEU A 92 20.16 -2.55 -2.08
N GLU A 93 21.06 -2.03 -2.92
CA GLU A 93 20.74 -1.53 -4.26
C GLU A 93 19.88 -2.50 -5.11
N PRO A 94 20.12 -3.84 -5.08
CA PRO A 94 19.26 -4.78 -5.80
C PRO A 94 17.78 -4.77 -5.39
N PHE A 95 17.46 -4.30 -4.17
CA PHE A 95 16.11 -4.24 -3.63
C PHE A 95 15.40 -2.93 -3.93
N ARG A 96 16.10 -1.90 -4.44
CA ARG A 96 15.54 -0.55 -4.65
C ARG A 96 14.31 -0.56 -5.56
N THR A 97 14.27 -1.46 -6.55
CA THR A 97 13.15 -1.62 -7.49
C THR A 97 11.86 -2.08 -6.81
N LEU A 98 11.95 -2.85 -5.72
CA LEU A 98 10.80 -3.31 -4.92
C LEU A 98 10.00 -2.15 -4.31
N PHE A 99 10.62 -0.97 -4.21
CA PHE A 99 10.02 0.19 -3.58
C PHE A 99 9.70 1.33 -4.55
N GLN A 100 9.99 1.21 -5.85
CA GLN A 100 9.83 2.33 -6.78
C GLN A 100 8.39 2.85 -6.91
N ARG A 101 7.40 1.97 -6.75
CA ARG A 101 5.95 2.28 -6.81
C ARG A 101 5.23 1.94 -5.51
N ASP A 102 6.00 1.75 -4.43
CA ASP A 102 5.48 1.33 -3.15
C ASP A 102 5.28 2.53 -2.22
N ILE A 103 4.24 2.47 -1.37
CA ILE A 103 4.00 3.47 -0.33
C ILE A 103 5.18 3.57 0.66
N ASP A 104 5.97 2.51 0.77
CA ASP A 104 7.09 2.40 1.69
C ASP A 104 8.43 2.85 1.10
N ARG A 105 8.43 3.48 -0.08
CA ARG A 105 9.65 4.06 -0.65
C ARG A 105 10.30 5.05 0.31
N SER A 106 9.52 6.00 0.82
CA SER A 106 10.01 6.99 1.79
C SER A 106 10.46 6.32 3.06
N THR A 107 9.71 5.33 3.54
CA THR A 107 10.06 4.55 4.73
C THR A 107 11.42 3.90 4.61
N MET A 108 11.67 3.17 3.52
CA MET A 108 12.94 2.49 3.34
C MET A 108 14.10 3.46 3.20
N VAL A 109 13.93 4.55 2.46
CA VAL A 109 14.96 5.58 2.34
C VAL A 109 15.29 6.18 3.72
N SER A 110 14.26 6.54 4.50
CA SER A 110 14.42 7.07 5.85
C SER A 110 15.10 6.06 6.78
N ALA A 111 14.69 4.79 6.75
CA ALA A 111 15.29 3.73 7.55
C ALA A 111 16.76 3.49 7.21
N ILE A 112 17.12 3.45 5.92
CA ILE A 112 18.50 3.27 5.47
C ILE A 112 19.36 4.45 5.90
N ASN A 113 18.91 5.68 5.64
CA ASN A 113 19.66 6.90 5.95
C ASN A 113 19.96 7.07 7.44
N ASN A 114 19.09 6.53 8.30
CA ASN A 114 19.24 6.61 9.75
C ASN A 114 19.81 5.33 10.38
N GLY A 115 20.40 4.42 9.59
CA GLY A 115 21.00 3.18 10.10
C GLY A 115 20.00 2.26 10.82
N TYR A 116 18.70 2.41 10.50
CA TYR A 116 17.59 1.68 11.08
C TYR A 116 17.27 0.39 10.30
N VAL A 117 18.24 -0.10 9.53
CA VAL A 117 18.22 -1.42 8.92
C VAL A 117 19.29 -2.29 9.61
N GLN A 118 19.01 -3.57 9.77
CA GLN A 118 19.93 -4.57 10.29
C GLN A 118 20.28 -5.52 9.14
N MET A 119 21.57 -5.61 8.80
CA MET A 119 22.07 -6.67 7.92
C MET A 119 22.02 -8.01 8.66
N VAL A 120 21.53 -9.03 7.99
CA VAL A 120 21.34 -10.39 8.54
C VAL A 120 22.27 -11.38 7.83
N ASP A 121 22.29 -11.34 6.50
CA ASP A 121 23.10 -12.17 5.61
C ASP A 121 23.15 -13.66 6.03
N ARG A 122 21.96 -14.21 6.30
CA ARG A 122 21.79 -15.63 6.67
C ARG A 122 21.25 -16.41 5.49
N THR A 123 22.01 -17.43 5.09
CA THR A 123 21.69 -18.29 3.96
C THR A 123 21.35 -19.70 4.43
N VAL A 124 20.34 -20.29 3.80
CA VAL A 124 20.01 -21.71 3.87
C VAL A 124 19.95 -22.28 2.46
N VAL A 125 20.38 -23.53 2.33
CA VAL A 125 20.45 -24.24 1.06
C VAL A 125 19.61 -25.50 1.15
N SER A 126 18.81 -25.77 0.12
CA SER A 126 18.03 -26.98 -0.07
C SER A 126 18.26 -27.46 -1.49
N ASP A 127 19.03 -28.53 -1.67
CA ASP A 127 19.43 -29.04 -3.00
C ASP A 127 20.04 -27.95 -3.90
N SER A 128 19.39 -27.64 -5.03
CA SER A 128 19.78 -26.60 -5.98
C SER A 128 19.34 -25.19 -5.58
N TYR A 129 18.57 -25.05 -4.50
CA TYR A 129 17.98 -23.80 -4.07
C TYR A 129 18.78 -23.16 -2.94
N GLU A 130 18.98 -21.86 -3.01
CA GLU A 130 19.61 -21.04 -1.99
C GLU A 130 18.67 -19.89 -1.63
N LEU A 131 18.40 -19.71 -0.34
CA LEU A 131 17.66 -18.57 0.15
C LEU A 131 18.50 -17.81 1.17
N THR A 132 18.62 -16.51 0.96
CA THR A 132 19.33 -15.60 1.87
C THR A 132 18.36 -14.55 2.40
N VAL A 133 18.26 -14.41 3.73
CA VAL A 133 17.69 -13.20 4.35
C VAL A 133 18.83 -12.19 4.44
N ASN A 134 18.74 -11.13 3.65
CA ASN A 134 19.79 -10.13 3.50
C ASN A 134 19.72 -9.08 4.61
N ALA A 135 18.54 -8.49 4.80
CA ALA A 135 18.37 -7.40 5.74
C ALA A 135 16.95 -7.35 6.31
N VAL A 136 16.84 -6.76 7.49
CA VAL A 136 15.57 -6.55 8.18
C VAL A 136 15.47 -5.16 8.78
N THR A 137 14.26 -4.63 8.85
CA THR A 137 13.92 -3.49 9.69
C THR A 137 12.57 -3.73 10.34
N ALA A 138 12.39 -3.27 11.56
CA ALA A 138 11.17 -3.53 12.30
C ALA A 138 10.80 -2.38 13.24
N ASP A 139 9.53 -2.32 13.59
CA ASP A 139 9.00 -1.56 14.70
C ASP A 139 7.89 -2.38 15.39
N ARG A 140 7.11 -1.74 16.28
CA ARG A 140 6.05 -2.42 17.03
C ARG A 140 4.90 -2.93 16.16
N THR A 141 4.70 -2.39 14.96
CA THR A 141 3.55 -2.72 14.11
C THR A 141 3.91 -3.58 12.91
N ARG A 142 5.18 -3.56 12.47
CA ARG A 142 5.60 -4.35 11.32
C ARG A 142 7.08 -4.70 11.30
N LEU A 143 7.38 -5.80 10.62
CA LEU A 143 8.71 -6.23 10.22
C LEU A 143 8.78 -6.26 8.68
N ILE A 144 9.84 -5.67 8.13
CA ILE A 144 10.18 -5.71 6.72
C ILE A 144 11.44 -6.55 6.55
N VAL A 145 11.36 -7.57 5.70
CA VAL A 145 12.46 -8.50 5.42
C VAL A 145 12.81 -8.45 3.95
N LEU A 146 14.09 -8.21 3.65
CA LEU A 146 14.65 -8.26 2.32
C LEU A 146 15.38 -9.59 2.13
N TYR A 147 15.08 -10.30 1.04
CA TYR A 147 15.64 -11.62 0.80
C TYR A 147 16.00 -11.87 -0.67
N THR A 148 16.96 -12.75 -0.88
CA THR A 148 17.39 -13.23 -2.19
C THR A 148 17.10 -14.72 -2.30
N GLY A 149 16.34 -15.12 -3.30
CA GLY A 149 16.20 -16.52 -3.70
C GLY A 149 17.05 -16.80 -4.94
N LYS A 150 17.74 -17.93 -4.94
CA LYS A 150 18.51 -18.43 -6.08
C LYS A 150 18.25 -19.90 -6.31
N THR A 151 18.49 -20.32 -7.54
CA THR A 151 18.57 -21.73 -7.93
C THR A 151 19.77 -21.90 -8.87
N ASP A 152 20.14 -23.14 -9.15
CA ASP A 152 21.11 -23.43 -10.20
C ASP A 152 20.64 -22.96 -11.59
N ALA A 153 21.56 -22.91 -12.55
CA ALA A 153 21.32 -22.43 -13.92
C ALA A 153 20.31 -23.28 -14.71
N THR A 154 19.73 -24.33 -14.13
CA THR A 154 18.83 -25.27 -14.81
C THR A 154 17.36 -25.06 -14.47
N GLN A 155 17.04 -24.06 -13.64
CA GLN A 155 15.69 -23.78 -13.18
C GLN A 155 15.37 -22.30 -13.14
N ASP A 156 14.16 -21.94 -13.54
CA ASP A 156 13.67 -20.55 -13.51
C ASP A 156 12.79 -20.35 -12.28
N ILE A 157 13.15 -19.40 -11.41
CA ILE A 157 12.35 -19.05 -10.24
C ILE A 157 11.18 -18.16 -10.67
N TYR A 158 9.97 -18.62 -10.41
CA TYR A 158 8.78 -17.80 -10.64
C TYR A 158 8.18 -17.23 -9.34
N SER A 159 8.47 -17.83 -8.18
CA SER A 159 8.02 -17.30 -6.90
C SER A 159 8.84 -17.81 -5.71
N VAL A 160 8.82 -17.04 -4.62
CA VAL A 160 9.26 -17.47 -3.30
C VAL A 160 8.08 -17.25 -2.37
N ASN A 161 7.57 -18.35 -1.82
CA ASN A 161 6.41 -18.39 -0.97
C ASN A 161 6.85 -18.29 0.49
N GLN A 162 6.22 -17.37 1.22
CA GLN A 162 6.37 -17.29 2.67
C GLN A 162 5.37 -18.24 3.31
N VAL A 163 5.86 -19.26 4.01
CA VAL A 163 5.02 -20.32 4.58
C VAL A 163 4.62 -19.98 6.00
N LYS A 164 5.58 -19.50 6.81
CA LYS A 164 5.36 -19.23 8.24
C LYS A 164 6.35 -18.21 8.77
N VAL A 165 5.93 -17.41 9.73
CA VAL A 165 6.82 -16.63 10.59
C VAL A 165 6.40 -16.86 12.03
N VAL A 166 7.38 -17.18 12.88
CA VAL A 166 7.14 -17.40 14.32
C VAL A 166 8.15 -16.68 15.19
N ASN A 167 7.72 -16.36 16.41
CA ASN A 167 8.64 -16.16 17.51
C ASN A 167 9.41 -17.47 17.74
N ALA A 168 10.73 -17.43 17.65
CA ALA A 168 11.56 -18.63 17.72
C ALA A 168 11.62 -19.26 19.12
N GLU A 169 11.27 -18.50 20.16
CA GLU A 169 11.28 -18.96 21.55
C GLU A 169 9.94 -19.60 21.94
N THR A 170 8.84 -18.95 21.57
CA THR A 170 7.48 -19.40 21.95
C THR A 170 6.81 -20.26 20.88
N ASN A 171 7.35 -20.28 19.66
CA ASN A 171 6.75 -20.88 18.45
C ASN A 171 5.37 -20.29 18.11
N GLN A 172 5.02 -19.14 18.68
CA GLN A 172 3.81 -18.38 18.37
C GLN A 172 3.91 -17.79 16.97
N SER A 173 2.85 -17.92 16.17
CA SER A 173 2.78 -17.31 14.84
C SER A 173 2.79 -15.79 14.94
N LEU A 174 3.56 -15.14 14.08
CA LEU A 174 3.63 -13.67 14.01
C LEU A 174 2.77 -13.18 12.85
N GLY A 175 1.58 -12.69 13.21
CA GLY A 175 0.62 -12.00 12.35
C GLY A 175 0.49 -12.48 10.90
N SER A 176 0.15 -11.55 10.01
CA SER A 176 -0.06 -11.83 8.58
C SER A 176 1.14 -11.41 7.75
N MET A 177 1.44 -12.21 6.71
CA MET A 177 2.55 -11.93 5.80
C MET A 177 2.06 -11.43 4.44
N GLN A 178 2.80 -10.49 3.85
CA GLN A 178 2.62 -10.07 2.47
C GLN A 178 3.98 -10.06 1.75
N GLY A 179 4.09 -10.79 0.65
CA GLY A 179 5.30 -10.88 -0.17
C GLY A 179 5.21 -10.03 -1.44
N LEU A 180 6.32 -9.42 -1.84
CA LEU A 180 6.51 -8.87 -3.18
C LEU A 180 7.87 -9.31 -3.70
N ASN A 181 7.90 -9.84 -4.93
CA ASN A 181 9.13 -10.35 -5.54
C ASN A 181 9.31 -9.75 -6.93
N VAL A 182 10.52 -9.36 -7.27
CA VAL A 182 10.89 -8.88 -8.61
C VAL A 182 11.92 -9.85 -9.18
N PRO A 183 11.57 -10.62 -10.22
CA PRO A 183 12.54 -11.44 -10.94
C PRO A 183 13.62 -10.53 -11.52
N THR A 184 14.90 -10.86 -11.28
CA THR A 184 16.03 -10.11 -11.86
C THR A 184 16.57 -10.81 -13.09
N ASN A 185 16.66 -12.13 -13.01
CA ASN A 185 16.91 -13.03 -14.12
C ASN A 185 16.17 -14.35 -13.84
N GLU A 186 16.32 -15.32 -14.74
CA GLU A 186 15.66 -16.61 -14.65
C GLU A 186 15.94 -17.32 -13.30
N ASN A 187 17.16 -17.25 -12.76
CA ASN A 187 17.58 -18.08 -11.62
C ASN A 187 17.75 -17.31 -10.31
N THR A 188 17.48 -16.00 -10.28
CA THR A 188 17.65 -15.13 -9.10
C THR A 188 16.48 -14.16 -8.96
N ILE A 189 15.93 -14.11 -7.76
CA ILE A 189 14.84 -13.23 -7.39
C ILE A 189 15.18 -12.45 -6.12
N TYR A 190 14.96 -11.14 -6.15
CA TYR A 190 14.96 -10.31 -4.94
C TYR A 190 13.53 -10.11 -4.50
N GLY A 191 13.30 -10.26 -3.20
CA GLY A 191 12.00 -10.17 -2.62
C GLY A 191 11.98 -9.38 -1.33
N ARG A 192 10.77 -8.99 -0.96
CA ARG A 192 10.41 -8.35 0.29
C ARG A 192 9.26 -9.11 0.94
N THR A 193 9.33 -9.28 2.24
CA THR A 193 8.23 -9.76 3.06
C THR A 193 7.87 -8.70 4.11
N TYR A 194 6.60 -8.34 4.17
CA TYR A 194 6.01 -7.67 5.31
C TYR A 194 5.42 -8.68 6.26
N VAL A 195 5.66 -8.50 7.55
CA VAL A 195 4.98 -9.20 8.63
C VAL A 195 4.30 -8.11 9.46
N MET A 196 2.97 -8.10 9.46
CA MET A 196 2.19 -7.23 10.33
C MET A 196 2.25 -7.83 11.74
N LEU A 197 2.76 -7.09 12.71
CA LEU A 197 2.88 -7.52 14.10
C LEU A 197 1.65 -7.06 14.88
N ASP A 198 1.26 -7.84 15.89
CA ASP A 198 0.25 -7.39 16.85
C ASP A 198 0.93 -6.42 17.83
N PRO A 199 0.54 -5.14 17.87
CA PRO A 199 1.14 -4.18 18.78
C PRO A 199 0.85 -4.49 20.25
N ASN A 200 -0.11 -5.37 20.58
CA ASN A 200 -0.41 -5.78 21.95
C ASN A 200 0.51 -6.91 22.45
N GLU A 201 1.21 -7.58 21.54
CA GLU A 201 2.18 -8.61 21.88
C GLU A 201 3.59 -8.00 22.00
N PRO A 202 4.46 -8.56 22.86
CA PRO A 202 5.84 -8.10 22.93
C PRO A 202 6.56 -8.40 21.62
N MET A 203 7.42 -7.46 21.20
CA MET A 203 8.25 -7.64 20.01
C MET A 203 9.18 -8.85 20.20
N PRO A 204 9.20 -9.81 19.27
CA PRO A 204 10.01 -11.01 19.41
C PRO A 204 11.50 -10.67 19.28
N GLU A 205 12.33 -11.14 20.20
CA GLU A 205 13.79 -10.97 20.10
C GLU A 205 14.39 -11.85 19.01
N LYS A 206 13.83 -13.05 18.80
CA LYS A 206 14.29 -14.01 17.79
C LYS A 206 13.12 -14.48 16.94
N ILE A 207 13.33 -14.48 15.63
CA ILE A 207 12.32 -14.86 14.64
C ILE A 207 12.83 -16.05 13.84
N THR A 208 11.92 -16.96 13.52
CA THR A 208 12.15 -17.99 12.49
C THR A 208 11.16 -17.78 11.36
N MET A 209 11.68 -17.65 10.16
CA MET A 209 10.90 -17.55 8.93
C MET A 209 11.07 -18.82 8.11
N THR A 210 9.95 -19.36 7.63
CA THR A 210 9.90 -20.53 6.76
C THR A 210 9.51 -20.09 5.35
N TYR A 211 10.34 -20.45 4.39
CA TYR A 211 10.16 -20.12 2.99
C TYR A 211 10.17 -21.38 2.13
N GLN A 212 9.58 -21.28 0.94
CA GLN A 212 9.66 -22.29 -0.10
C GLN A 212 9.85 -21.60 -1.46
N ILE A 213 10.89 -21.98 -2.19
CA ILE A 213 11.13 -21.47 -3.54
C ILE A 213 10.38 -22.36 -4.53
N SER A 214 9.66 -21.73 -5.46
CA SER A 214 9.00 -22.43 -6.56
C SER A 214 9.69 -22.05 -7.88
N SER A 215 10.11 -23.06 -8.62
CA SER A 215 10.79 -22.91 -9.91
C SER A 215 10.19 -23.83 -10.97
N ASN A 216 10.56 -23.60 -12.22
CA ASN A 216 10.26 -24.49 -13.33
C ASN A 216 11.54 -24.84 -14.08
N THR A 217 11.62 -26.02 -14.68
CA THR A 217 12.65 -26.28 -15.69
C THR A 217 12.37 -25.42 -16.93
N PRO A 218 13.34 -24.61 -17.42
CA PRO A 218 13.15 -23.74 -18.57
C PRO A 218 12.73 -24.56 -19.78
N ASN A 219 11.63 -24.19 -20.41
CA ASN A 219 11.17 -24.84 -21.64
C ASN A 219 11.54 -23.96 -22.83
N VAL A 220 12.56 -24.38 -23.57
CA VAL A 220 13.19 -23.64 -24.69
C VAL A 220 12.19 -23.27 -25.81
N GLU A 221 11.00 -23.88 -25.85
CA GLU A 221 10.07 -23.74 -26.96
C GLU A 221 8.87 -22.79 -26.75
N GLN A 222 8.63 -22.23 -25.55
CA GLN A 222 7.39 -21.45 -25.33
C GLN A 222 7.60 -20.15 -24.54
N GLY A 223 7.59 -19.02 -25.26
CA GLY A 223 7.43 -17.68 -24.71
C GLY A 223 6.01 -17.39 -24.18
N SER A 224 5.44 -18.29 -23.37
CA SER A 224 4.11 -18.14 -22.77
C SER A 224 4.17 -18.30 -21.26
N ALA A 225 3.62 -17.30 -20.55
CA ALA A 225 3.55 -17.17 -19.09
C ALA A 225 2.60 -18.16 -18.39
N THR A 226 2.45 -19.38 -18.92
CA THR A 226 1.57 -20.39 -18.34
C THR A 226 2.41 -21.54 -17.79
N VAL A 227 2.59 -21.57 -16.47
CA VAL A 227 3.28 -22.65 -15.75
C VAL A 227 2.54 -23.96 -16.01
N LYS A 228 3.17 -24.92 -16.68
CA LYS A 228 2.66 -26.29 -16.75
C LYS A 228 2.99 -26.99 -15.44
N SER A 229 1.99 -27.57 -14.78
CA SER A 229 2.14 -28.28 -13.49
C SER A 229 3.26 -29.35 -13.52
N GLU A 230 3.49 -29.97 -14.67
CA GLU A 230 4.48 -31.03 -14.87
C GLU A 230 5.94 -30.56 -14.78
N THR A 231 6.20 -29.27 -14.98
CA THR A 231 7.56 -28.68 -14.89
C THR A 231 7.80 -27.97 -13.55
N ALA A 232 6.77 -27.88 -12.70
CA ALA A 232 6.86 -27.20 -11.42
C ALA A 232 7.73 -28.00 -10.43
N ARG A 233 8.68 -27.30 -9.83
CA ARG A 233 9.56 -27.79 -8.79
C ARG A 233 9.46 -26.87 -7.59
N PHE A 234 9.58 -27.47 -6.41
CA PHE A 234 9.52 -26.77 -5.14
C PHE A 234 10.71 -27.20 -4.32
N SER A 235 11.36 -26.24 -3.66
CA SER A 235 12.33 -26.56 -2.63
C SER A 235 11.65 -27.27 -1.46
N GLU A 236 12.43 -27.94 -0.61
CA GLU A 236 11.96 -28.22 0.74
C GLU A 236 11.72 -26.90 1.51
N GLN A 237 11.00 -26.99 2.62
CA GLN A 237 10.78 -25.82 3.47
C GLN A 237 12.09 -25.41 4.12
N MET A 238 12.49 -24.17 3.84
CA MET A 238 13.74 -23.57 4.29
C MET A 238 13.47 -22.68 5.49
N ASN A 239 14.01 -23.05 6.65
CA ASN A 239 13.88 -22.30 7.90
C ASN A 239 15.11 -21.42 8.11
N ILE A 240 14.91 -20.11 8.26
CA ILE A 240 15.97 -19.16 8.60
C ILE A 240 15.60 -18.49 9.92
N SER A 241 16.50 -18.57 10.90
CA SER A 241 16.34 -17.89 12.19
C SER A 241 17.35 -16.77 12.36
N PHE A 242 16.92 -15.64 12.90
CA PHE A 242 17.78 -14.51 13.23
C PHE A 242 17.25 -13.75 14.45
N THR A 243 18.15 -13.01 15.10
CA THR A 243 17.83 -12.14 16.25
C THR A 243 17.62 -10.72 15.75
N LEU A 244 16.57 -10.06 16.22
CA LEU A 244 16.29 -8.66 15.96
C LEU A 244 17.14 -7.76 16.86
N ASP A 245 17.67 -6.69 16.28
CA ASP A 245 18.40 -5.67 17.03
C ASP A 245 17.46 -4.94 18.02
N SER A 246 17.94 -4.77 19.25
CA SER A 246 17.25 -4.05 20.33
C SER A 246 16.77 -2.64 19.96
N LYS A 247 17.41 -1.99 18.96
CA LYS A 247 16.99 -0.68 18.45
C LYS A 247 15.55 -0.67 17.94
N PHE A 248 15.05 -1.81 17.45
CA PHE A 248 13.67 -1.92 16.95
C PHE A 248 12.63 -1.92 18.07
N VAL A 249 13.00 -2.42 19.25
CA VAL A 249 12.15 -2.41 20.45
C VAL A 249 12.11 -1.01 21.08
N ALA A 250 13.25 -0.31 21.05
CA ALA A 250 13.39 1.01 21.67
C ALA A 250 12.79 2.16 20.86
N ALA A 251 12.33 1.89 19.64
CA ALA A 251 11.89 2.94 18.74
C ALA A 251 10.57 3.56 19.19
N LYS A 252 10.51 4.89 19.12
CA LYS A 252 9.38 5.67 19.60
C LYS A 252 8.33 5.82 18.50
N THR A 253 7.08 5.82 18.95
CA THR A 253 5.93 6.20 18.14
C THR A 253 5.44 7.56 18.60
N ASP A 254 5.24 8.48 17.66
CA ASP A 254 4.67 9.79 17.91
C ASP A 254 3.16 9.74 17.67
N VAL A 255 2.37 10.04 18.70
CA VAL A 255 0.91 10.12 18.60
C VAL A 255 0.49 11.58 18.66
N ILE A 256 -0.16 12.05 17.60
CA ILE A 256 -0.69 13.40 17.47
C ILE A 256 -2.22 13.29 17.40
N LYS A 257 -2.93 14.16 18.13
CA LYS A 257 -4.40 14.22 18.13
C LYS A 257 -4.88 15.55 17.56
N PRO A 258 -4.99 15.69 16.23
CA PRO A 258 -5.39 16.95 15.61
C PRO A 258 -6.78 17.39 16.03
N ASN A 259 -7.70 16.44 16.20
CA ASN A 259 -9.12 16.67 16.47
C ASN A 259 -9.73 17.71 15.52
N TYR A 260 -9.42 17.57 14.23
CA TYR A 260 -9.81 18.53 13.21
C TYR A 260 -11.01 18.01 12.41
N SER A 261 -12.12 18.74 12.45
CA SER A 261 -13.32 18.42 11.67
C SER A 261 -13.27 19.03 10.28
N PHE A 262 -13.68 18.27 9.27
CA PHE A 262 -13.82 18.74 7.90
C PHE A 262 -15.04 18.12 7.23
N THR A 263 -15.51 18.72 6.14
CA THR A 263 -16.71 18.26 5.41
C THR A 263 -16.36 18.00 3.96
N LEU A 264 -16.79 16.86 3.43
CA LEU A 264 -16.72 16.53 2.00
C LEU A 264 -18.10 16.12 1.52
N GLU A 265 -18.56 16.71 0.42
CA GLU A 265 -19.88 16.43 -0.17
C GLU A 265 -21.06 16.49 0.82
N GLY A 266 -20.96 17.31 1.87
CA GLY A 266 -21.98 17.44 2.91
C GLY A 266 -21.87 16.43 4.06
N HIS A 267 -20.89 15.53 4.02
CA HIS A 267 -20.59 14.57 5.09
C HIS A 267 -19.46 15.08 5.99
N SER A 268 -19.65 14.98 7.31
CA SER A 268 -18.68 15.40 8.32
C SER A 268 -17.71 14.28 8.66
N PHE A 269 -16.43 14.63 8.73
CA PHE A 269 -15.33 13.77 9.14
C PHE A 269 -14.53 14.44 10.25
N LEU A 270 -13.89 13.63 11.10
CA LEU A 270 -12.99 14.07 12.16
C LEU A 270 -11.64 13.37 12.01
N LEU A 271 -10.61 14.14 11.66
CA LEU A 271 -9.22 13.70 11.77
C LEU A 271 -8.85 13.66 13.26
N SER A 272 -8.97 12.48 13.86
CA SER A 272 -8.90 12.30 15.31
C SER A 272 -7.47 12.05 15.79
N GLU A 273 -6.74 11.18 15.09
CA GLU A 273 -5.42 10.71 15.52
C GLU A 273 -4.50 10.42 14.33
N ILE A 274 -3.22 10.75 14.51
CA ILE A 274 -2.12 10.36 13.63
C ILE A 274 -1.05 9.73 14.51
N GLU A 275 -0.78 8.46 14.28
CA GLU A 275 0.24 7.68 14.96
C GLU A 275 1.38 7.39 13.97
N MET A 276 2.54 8.00 14.17
CA MET A 276 3.73 7.79 13.36
C MET A 276 4.68 6.87 14.10
N SER A 277 4.94 5.70 13.53
CA SER A 277 6.02 4.80 13.93
C SER A 277 7.20 4.93 12.96
N PRO A 278 8.39 4.37 13.27
CA PRO A 278 9.52 4.41 12.35
C PRO A 278 9.19 3.88 10.97
N LEU A 279 8.34 2.86 10.88
CA LEU A 279 8.02 2.24 9.61
C LEU A 279 6.67 2.67 9.06
N SER A 280 5.68 3.06 9.84
CA SER A 280 4.33 3.35 9.31
C SER A 280 3.74 4.63 9.88
N THR A 281 2.83 5.24 9.14
CA THR A 281 1.97 6.30 9.67
C THR A 281 0.52 5.84 9.60
N LYS A 282 -0.12 5.70 10.76
CA LYS A 282 -1.54 5.38 10.88
C LYS A 282 -2.33 6.67 11.06
N VAL A 283 -3.36 6.86 10.22
CA VAL A 283 -4.27 7.99 10.30
C VAL A 283 -5.67 7.48 10.60
N LEU A 284 -6.28 8.00 11.68
CA LEU A 284 -7.64 7.65 12.09
C LEU A 284 -8.60 8.80 11.78
N ILE A 285 -9.56 8.52 10.90
CA ILE A 285 -10.61 9.45 10.49
C ILE A 285 -11.96 8.88 10.94
N GLN A 286 -12.62 9.59 11.85
CA GLN A 286 -13.95 9.24 12.32
C GLN A 286 -15.01 9.87 11.39
N MET A 287 -16.07 9.12 11.13
CA MET A 287 -17.24 9.61 10.40
C MET A 287 -18.34 9.94 11.41
N GLU A 288 -18.98 11.09 11.25
CA GLU A 288 -20.14 11.42 12.07
C GLU A 288 -21.29 10.45 11.76
N ASN A 289 -21.93 9.89 12.80
CA ASN A 289 -23.03 8.92 12.69
C ASN A 289 -22.68 7.57 12.04
N SER A 290 -21.41 7.14 12.07
CA SER A 290 -20.96 5.85 11.49
C SER A 290 -21.72 4.63 12.03
N GLU A 291 -22.19 4.67 13.28
CA GLU A 291 -22.95 3.60 13.94
C GLU A 291 -24.29 3.30 13.25
N ASN A 292 -24.88 4.30 12.60
CA ASN A 292 -26.17 4.18 11.91
C ASN A 292 -26.03 3.88 10.41
N MET A 293 -24.79 3.84 9.90
CA MET A 293 -24.52 3.60 8.48
C MET A 293 -24.44 2.11 8.19
N ASP A 294 -25.04 1.69 7.08
CA ASP A 294 -24.82 0.36 6.53
C ASP A 294 -23.43 0.23 5.85
N ASP A 295 -23.08 -0.98 5.42
CA ASP A 295 -21.76 -1.24 4.82
C ASP A 295 -21.58 -0.52 3.46
N GLU A 296 -22.66 -0.32 2.70
CA GLU A 296 -22.62 0.37 1.41
C GLU A 296 -22.41 1.88 1.60
N GLU A 297 -23.06 2.46 2.60
CA GLU A 297 -22.86 3.85 3.02
C GLU A 297 -21.43 4.06 3.52
N LYS A 298 -20.91 3.19 4.39
CA LYS A 298 -19.52 3.25 4.87
C LYS A 298 -18.52 3.15 3.72
N GLN A 299 -18.75 2.25 2.76
CA GLN A 299 -17.90 2.12 1.58
C GLN A 299 -17.96 3.39 0.70
N SER A 300 -19.15 3.98 0.54
CA SER A 300 -19.31 5.24 -0.19
C SER A 300 -18.57 6.39 0.50
N MET A 301 -18.59 6.44 1.83
CA MET A 301 -17.83 7.44 2.60
C MET A 301 -16.31 7.27 2.44
N MET A 302 -15.82 6.02 2.41
CA MET A 302 -14.41 5.76 2.11
C MET A 302 -14.00 6.27 0.74
N ASP A 303 -14.87 6.13 -0.25
CA ASP A 303 -14.61 6.61 -1.61
C ASP A 303 -14.44 8.15 -1.66
N LEU A 304 -15.10 8.88 -0.76
CA LEU A 304 -14.95 10.33 -0.63
C LEU A 304 -13.56 10.75 -0.11
N ILE A 305 -12.96 9.95 0.77
CA ILE A 305 -11.66 10.25 1.39
C ILE A 305 -10.50 9.50 0.74
N ARG A 306 -10.65 9.02 -0.50
CA ARG A 306 -9.54 8.45 -1.28
C ARG A 306 -8.47 9.51 -1.61
N GLY A 307 -7.24 9.04 -1.83
CA GLY A 307 -6.10 9.89 -2.23
C GLY A 307 -5.48 10.69 -1.08
N VAL A 308 -5.65 10.22 0.15
CA VAL A 308 -4.99 10.76 1.33
C VAL A 308 -3.48 10.60 1.25
N ASN A 309 -2.75 11.66 1.59
CA ASN A 309 -1.32 11.60 1.85
C ASN A 309 -0.94 12.58 2.99
N ILE A 310 0.22 12.35 3.59
CA ILE A 310 0.83 13.33 4.50
C ILE A 310 2.06 13.93 3.82
N ARG A 311 2.10 15.26 3.73
CA ARG A 311 3.31 15.99 3.39
C ARG A 311 4.09 16.25 4.66
N SER A 312 5.29 15.69 4.72
CA SER A 312 6.24 15.81 5.82
C SER A 312 7.39 16.72 5.41
N ILE A 313 7.80 17.64 6.30
CA ILE A 313 8.95 18.53 6.06
C ILE A 313 9.90 18.45 7.25
N THR A 314 11.15 18.12 6.97
CA THR A 314 12.25 18.04 7.94
C THR A 314 12.86 19.42 8.20
N LYS A 315 13.76 19.50 9.20
CA LYS A 315 14.39 20.76 9.61
C LYS A 315 15.23 21.43 8.51
N ASP A 316 15.86 20.64 7.66
CA ASP A 316 16.64 21.08 6.49
C ASP A 316 15.75 21.39 5.28
N GLY A 317 14.43 21.19 5.38
CA GLY A 317 13.46 21.52 4.35
C GLY A 317 13.21 20.41 3.33
N GLN A 318 13.68 19.19 3.58
CA GLN A 318 13.35 18.04 2.73
C GLN A 318 11.86 17.74 2.83
N ILE A 319 11.19 17.66 1.68
CA ILE A 319 9.77 17.34 1.59
C ILE A 319 9.63 15.86 1.24
N THR A 320 8.84 15.15 2.05
CA THR A 320 8.51 13.74 1.84
C THR A 320 6.99 13.57 1.80
N LEU A 321 6.50 12.78 0.85
CA LEU A 321 5.06 12.47 0.73
C LEU A 321 4.84 11.03 1.21
N LEU A 322 4.03 10.88 2.25
CA LEU A 322 3.74 9.62 2.92
C LEU A 322 2.39 9.08 2.44
N GLY A 323 2.34 8.49 1.24
CA GLY A 323 1.11 7.97 0.63
C GLY A 323 1.27 7.67 -0.85
N SER A 324 0.35 6.89 -1.43
CA SER A 324 0.41 6.54 -2.86
C SER A 324 -0.32 7.56 -3.74
N PHE A 325 0.33 8.02 -4.80
CA PHE A 325 -0.28 8.76 -5.91
C PHE A 325 -0.84 7.84 -7.02
N SER A 326 -0.82 6.51 -6.83
CA SER A 326 -0.97 5.53 -7.92
C SER A 326 -2.34 5.46 -8.61
N ASN A 327 -3.31 6.31 -8.27
CA ASN A 327 -4.70 6.06 -8.66
C ASN A 327 -5.27 6.95 -9.77
N TYR A 328 -4.51 7.90 -10.35
CA TYR A 328 -5.12 8.91 -11.23
C TYR A 328 -4.44 9.18 -12.58
N PHE A 329 -3.40 8.43 -12.96
CA PHE A 329 -2.81 8.50 -14.31
C PHE A 329 -3.04 7.19 -15.09
N SER A 330 -3.86 7.30 -16.14
CA SER A 330 -4.13 6.37 -17.25
C SER A 330 -3.93 4.85 -17.02
N GLY A 331 -5.06 4.14 -16.94
CA GLY A 331 -5.33 3.00 -17.83
C GLY A 331 -4.86 1.60 -17.44
N ASP A 332 -3.85 1.42 -16.58
CA ASP A 332 -3.36 0.08 -16.22
C ASP A 332 -3.13 -0.11 -14.73
N ALA A 333 -3.75 -1.18 -14.20
CA ALA A 333 -3.58 -1.82 -12.89
C ALA A 333 -3.65 -0.92 -11.65
N LEU A 334 -4.83 -0.93 -11.02
CA LEU A 334 -5.09 -0.49 -9.65
C LEU A 334 -4.22 -1.29 -8.66
N VAL A 335 -3.25 -0.63 -8.03
CA VAL A 335 -2.67 -1.14 -6.77
C VAL A 335 -2.57 0.03 -5.79
N SER A 336 -3.66 0.28 -5.07
CA SER A 336 -3.59 1.04 -3.82
C SER A 336 -2.85 0.16 -2.80
N LEU A 337 -1.63 0.53 -2.43
CA LEU A 337 -0.85 -0.20 -1.42
C LEU A 337 -1.02 0.36 0.01
N GLY A 338 -1.87 1.38 0.20
CA GLY A 338 -2.39 1.69 1.53
C GLY A 338 -3.49 0.70 1.88
N SER A 339 -3.42 0.05 3.03
CA SER A 339 -4.56 -0.71 3.55
C SER A 339 -5.52 0.28 4.21
N ASP A 340 -6.60 0.59 3.53
CA ASP A 340 -7.78 1.19 4.13
C ASP A 340 -8.63 0.09 4.78
N ARG A 341 -9.04 0.32 6.02
CA ARG A 341 -9.98 -0.58 6.71
C ARG A 341 -11.06 0.24 7.39
N VAL A 342 -12.30 -0.24 7.25
CA VAL A 342 -13.42 0.22 8.07
C VAL A 342 -13.24 -0.50 9.40
N SER A 343 -13.07 0.25 10.47
CA SER A 343 -13.15 -0.26 11.83
C SER A 343 -14.37 0.33 12.54
N GLU A 344 -14.75 -0.23 13.67
CA GLU A 344 -15.77 0.39 14.55
C GLU A 344 -15.35 1.81 14.94
N ASP A 345 -14.04 2.05 15.10
CA ASP A 345 -13.45 3.34 15.49
C ASP A 345 -13.34 4.37 14.35
N GLY A 346 -13.74 4.01 13.13
CA GLY A 346 -13.65 4.85 11.94
C GLY A 346 -12.78 4.26 10.82
N ILE A 347 -12.37 5.12 9.88
CA ILE A 347 -11.54 4.77 8.74
C ILE A 347 -10.07 4.90 9.11
N ILE A 348 -9.31 3.83 8.91
CA ILE A 348 -7.88 3.78 9.19
C ILE A 348 -7.11 3.74 7.88
N TYR A 349 -6.20 4.70 7.67
CA TYR A 349 -5.19 4.66 6.63
C TYR A 349 -3.83 4.29 7.20
N ILE A 350 -3.15 3.32 6.56
CA ILE A 350 -1.75 3.02 6.83
C ILE A 350 -0.93 3.53 5.65
N LEU A 351 -0.04 4.46 5.95
CA LEU A 351 0.84 5.15 5.01
C LEU A 351 2.30 4.82 5.31
N GLY A 352 3.21 5.18 4.40
CA GLY A 352 4.64 5.16 4.68
C GLY A 352 5.01 6.10 5.85
N SER A 353 6.26 6.04 6.28
CA SER A 353 6.79 6.89 7.35
C SER A 353 8.10 7.55 6.93
N ASN A 354 8.40 8.67 7.56
CA ASN A 354 9.74 9.24 7.59
C ASN A 354 10.05 9.79 8.99
N LEU A 355 9.47 9.19 10.03
CA LEU A 355 9.66 9.63 11.41
C LEU A 355 11.15 9.72 11.79
N LEU A 356 11.97 8.79 11.29
CA LEU A 356 13.40 8.76 11.55
C LEU A 356 14.15 9.99 10.99
N ASP A 357 13.58 10.69 10.01
CA ASP A 357 14.13 11.94 9.47
C ASP A 357 13.82 13.17 10.34
N ASP A 358 13.22 12.98 11.53
CA ASP A 358 12.82 14.03 12.47
C ASP A 358 11.97 15.16 11.82
N PRO A 359 10.77 14.82 11.30
CA PRO A 359 9.93 15.79 10.62
C PRO A 359 9.43 16.88 11.56
N GLN A 360 9.64 18.14 11.14
CA GLN A 360 9.28 19.33 11.91
C GLN A 360 7.86 19.80 11.61
N SER A 361 7.35 19.54 10.40
CA SER A 361 5.96 19.82 10.07
C SER A 361 5.31 18.66 9.34
N LEU A 362 4.01 18.50 9.58
CA LEU A 362 3.17 17.50 8.93
C LEU A 362 1.90 18.19 8.45
N THR A 363 1.54 17.94 7.20
CA THR A 363 0.29 18.42 6.60
C THR A 363 -0.47 17.23 6.05
N PHE A 364 -1.66 16.99 6.58
CA PHE A 364 -2.61 16.02 6.03
C PHE A 364 -3.21 16.61 4.75
N ARG A 365 -3.26 15.82 3.69
CA ARG A 365 -3.74 16.25 2.37
C ARG A 365 -4.71 15.23 1.82
N LEU A 366 -5.83 15.70 1.29
CA LEU A 366 -6.81 14.88 0.59
C LEU A 366 -7.46 15.66 -0.57
N HIS A 367 -8.07 14.97 -1.52
CA HIS A 367 -8.80 15.64 -2.59
C HIS A 367 -10.05 16.33 -2.05
N SER A 368 -10.23 17.59 -2.42
CA SER A 368 -11.46 18.35 -2.09
C SER A 368 -12.66 17.97 -2.98
N GLN A 369 -12.40 17.32 -4.11
CA GLN A 369 -13.42 16.90 -5.09
C GLN A 369 -13.28 15.40 -5.39
N PRO A 370 -13.95 14.54 -4.63
CA PRO A 370 -13.89 13.09 -4.84
C PRO A 370 -14.31 12.69 -6.25
N GLY A 371 -13.61 11.72 -6.84
CA GLY A 371 -13.94 11.19 -8.18
C GLY A 371 -13.62 12.11 -9.37
N LYS A 372 -13.12 13.34 -9.15
CA LYS A 372 -12.64 14.20 -10.23
C LYS A 372 -11.44 13.54 -10.92
N VAL A 373 -11.50 13.47 -12.25
CA VAL A 373 -10.36 13.11 -13.09
C VAL A 373 -9.61 14.39 -13.42
N TYR A 374 -8.31 14.39 -13.12
CA TYR A 374 -7.44 15.54 -13.31
C TYR A 374 -6.65 15.40 -14.60
N ASP A 375 -6.50 16.50 -15.35
CA ASP A 375 -5.74 16.50 -16.59
C ASP A 375 -4.23 16.59 -16.33
N SER A 376 -3.82 17.02 -15.12
CA SER A 376 -2.41 17.14 -14.73
C SER A 376 -2.19 17.13 -13.22
N MET A 377 -0.95 16.85 -12.79
CA MET A 377 -0.56 16.89 -11.37
C MET A 377 -0.69 18.28 -10.76
N ASN A 378 -0.48 19.34 -11.56
CA ASN A 378 -0.64 20.72 -11.10
C ASN A 378 -2.10 21.06 -10.77
N GLU A 379 -3.05 20.37 -11.41
CA GLU A 379 -4.47 20.51 -11.12
C GLU A 379 -4.85 19.75 -9.85
N VAL A 380 -4.30 18.54 -9.67
CA VAL A 380 -4.42 17.77 -8.43
C VAL A 380 -3.99 18.61 -7.23
N GLU A 381 -2.78 19.18 -7.30
CA GLU A 381 -2.18 19.98 -6.21
C GLU A 381 -3.02 21.21 -5.83
N LYS A 382 -3.73 21.82 -6.78
CA LYS A 382 -4.61 22.98 -6.50
C LYS A 382 -5.91 22.61 -5.80
N ASP A 383 -6.37 21.39 -6.00
CA ASP A 383 -7.64 20.90 -5.46
C ASP A 383 -7.45 20.07 -4.18
N MET A 384 -6.25 20.06 -3.60
CA MET A 384 -6.01 19.40 -2.31
C MET A 384 -6.55 20.27 -1.17
N LEU A 385 -7.37 19.67 -0.31
CA LEU A 385 -7.63 20.17 1.03
C LEU A 385 -6.39 19.86 1.89
N GLU A 386 -5.86 20.88 2.55
CA GLU A 386 -4.67 20.77 3.40
C GLU A 386 -5.01 21.11 4.85
N ILE A 387 -4.67 20.20 5.76
CA ILE A 387 -4.87 20.35 7.20
C ILE A 387 -3.50 20.25 7.86
N LYS A 388 -3.04 21.34 8.49
CA LYS A 388 -1.77 21.36 9.22
C LYS A 388 -1.92 20.56 10.52
N ILE A 389 -1.02 19.60 10.73
CA ILE A 389 -0.98 18.70 11.89
C ILE A 389 0.06 19.20 12.91
N LYS A 390 1.28 19.46 12.43
CA LYS A 390 2.47 19.84 13.21
C LYS A 390 3.15 21.02 12.52
#